data_AF-A0A955TNI9-F1
#
_entry.id   AF-A0A955TNI9-F1
#
_cell.length_a   1.000
_cell.length_b   1.000
_cell.length_c   1.000
_cell.angle_alpha   90.00
_cell.angle_beta   90.00
_cell.angle_gamma   90.00
#
_symmetry.space_group_name_H-M   'P 1'
#
loop_
_entity.id
_entity.type
_entity.pdbx_description
1 polymer ?
#
loop_
_entity_poly.entity_id
_entity_poly.type
_entity_poly.pdbx_seq_one_letter_code
_entity_poly.pdbx_strand_id
1 'polypeptide(L)'
;MSVGRILALLSRHMYLYKRSFARMLEIFYWPFLDLVVWGFITIYLEKVGMSMQGAVTFFLGALILWDVLFRAQQGIAVSFLEEMWARNLMNLFASPLTVGEYLTATMTMSVLKVTAVGSLMMLFAWVFYSYDMFHMGLSLLPFILNLVISGWIIGVLTTSIIMRFGQ
;
A
#
# COMPACT_ATOMS: atom_id res chain seq x y z
N MET A 1 -13.74 5.74 21.74
CA MET A 1 -13.55 4.95 20.52
C MET A 1 -13.94 3.52 20.83
N SER A 2 -14.90 2.95 20.12
CA SER A 2 -15.35 1.58 20.36
C SER A 2 -14.68 0.62 19.38
N VAL A 3 -13.95 -0.35 19.91
CA VAL A 3 -13.21 -1.34 19.10
C VAL A 3 -14.17 -2.16 18.22
N GLY A 4 -15.38 -2.45 18.72
CA GLY A 4 -16.41 -3.18 17.97
C GLY A 4 -16.83 -2.49 16.67
N ARG A 5 -16.96 -1.15 16.65
CA ARG A 5 -17.33 -0.41 15.44
C ARG A 5 -16.19 -0.38 14.41
N ILE A 6 -14.96 -0.23 14.88
CA ILE A 6 -13.75 -0.30 14.04
C ILE A 6 -13.66 -1.69 13.39
N LEU A 7 -13.82 -2.76 14.18
CA LEU A 7 -13.80 -4.14 13.66
C LEU A 7 -14.94 -4.41 12.67
N ALA A 8 -16.13 -3.86 12.90
CA ALA A 8 -17.23 -3.97 11.94
C ALA A 8 -16.87 -3.31 10.59
N LEU A 9 -16.30 -2.11 10.60
CA LEU A 9 -15.81 -1.46 9.38
C LEU A 9 -14.69 -2.26 8.72
N LEU A 10 -13.72 -2.76 9.49
CA LEU A 10 -12.63 -3.60 8.98
C LEU A 10 -13.15 -4.86 8.28
N SER A 11 -14.09 -5.57 8.92
CA SER A 11 -14.68 -6.78 8.34
C SER A 11 -15.40 -6.49 7.01
N ARG A 12 -16.13 -5.37 6.91
CA ARG A 12 -16.76 -4.94 5.65
C ARG A 12 -15.74 -4.75 4.54
N HIS A 13 -14.64 -4.03 4.81
CA HIS A 13 -13.58 -3.82 3.83
C HIS A 13 -12.96 -5.17 3.42
N MET A 14 -12.73 -6.08 4.37
CA MET A 14 -12.20 -7.41 4.09
C MET A 14 -13.15 -8.26 3.22
N TYR A 15 -14.46 -8.18 3.45
CA TYR A 15 -15.46 -8.87 2.62
C TYR A 15 -15.53 -8.34 1.19
N LEU A 16 -15.36 -7.02 1.01
CA LEU A 16 -15.29 -6.42 -0.33
C LEU A 16 -14.09 -6.96 -1.13
N TYR A 17 -12.94 -7.13 -0.48
CA TYR A 17 -11.76 -7.73 -1.10
C TYR A 17 -11.99 -9.20 -1.49
N LYS A 18 -12.61 -10.00 -0.63
CA LYS A 18 -12.89 -11.42 -0.93
C LYS A 18 -13.88 -11.62 -2.07
N ARG A 19 -14.84 -10.72 -2.24
CA ARG A 19 -15.89 -10.84 -3.26
C ARG A 19 -15.47 -10.35 -4.64
N SER A 20 -14.39 -9.58 -4.74
CA SER A 20 -13.90 -9.06 -6.02
C SER A 20 -12.61 -9.76 -6.42
N PHE A 21 -12.72 -10.77 -7.28
CA PHE A 21 -11.57 -11.47 -7.85
C PHE A 21 -10.59 -10.50 -8.54
N ALA A 22 -11.12 -9.45 -9.18
CA ALA A 22 -10.32 -8.39 -9.80
C ALA A 22 -9.38 -7.69 -8.80
N ARG A 23 -9.89 -7.31 -7.61
CA ARG A 23 -9.06 -6.66 -6.56
C ARG A 23 -7.99 -7.60 -6.02
N MET A 24 -8.31 -8.89 -5.92
CA MET A 24 -7.32 -9.88 -5.48
C MET A 24 -6.23 -10.06 -6.53
N LEU A 25 -6.59 -10.17 -7.81
CA LEU A 25 -5.64 -10.19 -8.92
C LEU A 25 -4.77 -8.94 -8.95
N GLU A 26 -5.36 -7.76 -8.75
CA GLU A 26 -4.66 -6.48 -8.73
C GLU A 26 -3.54 -6.43 -7.66
N ILE A 27 -3.78 -7.03 -6.49
CA ILE A 27 -2.81 -7.14 -5.40
C ILE A 27 -1.59 -7.98 -5.81
N PHE A 28 -1.74 -8.97 -6.69
CA PHE A 28 -0.61 -9.80 -7.16
C PHE A 28 0.01 -9.27 -8.45
N TYR A 29 -0.84 -8.85 -9.39
CA TYR A 29 -0.47 -8.48 -10.75
C TYR A 29 0.45 -7.26 -10.77
N TRP A 30 0.10 -6.18 -10.06
CA TRP A 30 0.90 -4.96 -10.06
C TRP A 30 2.30 -5.17 -9.47
N PRO A 31 2.46 -5.71 -8.25
CA PRO A 31 3.80 -5.97 -7.70
C PRO A 31 4.66 -6.88 -8.57
N PHE A 32 4.03 -7.90 -9.16
CA PHE A 32 4.71 -8.82 -10.05
C PHE A 32 5.21 -8.09 -11.30
N LEU A 33 4.33 -7.34 -11.97
CA LEU A 33 4.68 -6.60 -13.17
C LEU A 33 5.76 -5.57 -12.88
N ASP A 34 5.63 -4.81 -11.79
CA ASP A 34 6.61 -3.80 -11.41
C ASP A 34 8.00 -4.42 -11.17
N LEU A 35 8.09 -5.50 -10.39
CA LEU A 35 9.37 -6.18 -10.16
C LEU A 35 9.95 -6.82 -11.42
N VAL A 36 9.13 -7.38 -12.29
CA VAL A 36 9.59 -7.98 -13.54
C VAL A 36 10.13 -6.92 -14.48
N VAL A 37 9.35 -5.87 -14.74
CA VAL A 37 9.73 -4.80 -15.67
C VAL A 37 10.97 -4.08 -15.18
N TRP A 38 10.95 -3.60 -13.93
CA TRP A 38 12.04 -2.81 -13.40
C TRP A 38 13.28 -3.64 -13.08
N GLY A 39 13.11 -4.88 -12.61
CA GLY A 39 14.26 -5.74 -12.41
C GLY A 39 14.92 -6.16 -13.73
N PHE A 40 14.17 -6.39 -14.81
CA PHE A 40 14.79 -6.57 -16.14
C PHE A 40 15.53 -5.33 -16.62
N ILE A 41 15.00 -4.14 -16.38
CA ILE A 41 15.70 -2.89 -16.69
C ILE A 41 17.04 -2.84 -15.93
N THR A 42 17.06 -3.20 -14.64
CA THR A 42 18.31 -3.19 -13.87
C THR A 42 19.37 -4.15 -14.43
N ILE A 43 18.97 -5.36 -14.83
CA ILE A 43 19.87 -6.34 -15.48
C ILE A 43 20.37 -5.81 -16.83
N TYR A 44 19.50 -5.17 -17.61
CA TYR A 44 19.88 -4.58 -18.89
C TYR A 44 20.92 -3.47 -18.71
N LEU A 45 20.72 -2.57 -17.74
CA LEU A 45 21.66 -1.47 -17.46
C LEU A 45 23.03 -1.99 -17.02
N GLU A 46 23.08 -3.09 -16.26
CA GLU A 46 24.31 -3.76 -15.88
C GLU A 46 25.07 -4.31 -17.10
N LYS A 47 24.36 -4.96 -18.03
CA LYS A 47 24.96 -5.50 -19.26
C LYS A 47 25.53 -4.44 -20.20
N VAL A 48 24.94 -3.24 -20.22
CA VAL A 48 25.40 -2.12 -21.06
C VAL A 48 26.63 -1.41 -20.46
N GLY A 49 27.13 -1.86 -19.29
CA GLY A 49 28.31 -1.30 -18.65
C GLY A 49 28.06 0.01 -17.90
N MET A 50 26.78 0.41 -17.74
CA MET A 50 26.38 1.51 -16.86
C MET A 50 26.22 1.04 -15.40
N SER A 51 26.95 0.01 -15.00
CA SER A 51 26.89 -0.55 -13.66
C SER A 51 27.59 0.38 -12.68
N MET A 52 26.84 1.28 -12.03
CA MET A 52 27.22 1.74 -10.69
C MET A 52 27.27 0.48 -9.82
N GLN A 53 28.38 0.20 -9.12
CA GLN A 53 28.47 -0.96 -8.22
C GLN A 53 27.26 -0.98 -7.28
N GLY A 54 26.44 -2.03 -7.33
CA GLY A 54 25.23 -2.15 -6.52
C GLY A 54 24.00 -1.38 -7.00
N ALA A 55 23.97 -0.86 -8.24
CA ALA A 55 22.79 -0.19 -8.81
C ALA A 55 21.54 -1.06 -8.79
N VAL A 56 21.67 -2.35 -9.12
CA VAL A 56 20.57 -3.33 -9.13
C VAL A 56 19.96 -3.48 -7.74
N THR A 57 20.80 -3.71 -6.72
CA THR A 57 20.39 -3.86 -5.33
C THR A 57 19.77 -2.59 -4.75
N PHE A 58 20.31 -1.42 -5.11
CA PHE A 58 19.78 -0.13 -4.67
C PHE A 58 18.43 0.18 -5.32
N PHE A 59 18.31 -0.07 -6.63
CA PHE A 59 17.10 0.25 -7.39
C PHE A 59 15.93 -0.66 -7.02
N LEU A 60 16.15 -1.98 -6.92
CA LEU A 60 15.13 -2.92 -6.47
C LEU A 60 14.67 -2.62 -5.03
N GLY A 61 15.62 -2.32 -4.13
CA GLY A 61 15.28 -1.91 -2.76
C GLY A 61 14.45 -0.62 -2.73
N ALA A 62 14.85 0.39 -3.49
CA ALA A 62 14.11 1.65 -3.60
C ALA A 62 12.71 1.44 -4.18
N LEU A 63 12.54 0.55 -5.16
CA LEU A 63 11.26 0.22 -5.77
C LEU A 63 10.31 -0.44 -4.77
N ILE A 64 10.78 -1.44 -4.02
CA ILE A 64 9.95 -2.12 -3.01
C ILE A 64 9.51 -1.13 -1.92
N LEU A 65 10.43 -0.27 -1.47
CA LEU A 65 10.14 0.75 -0.46
C LEU A 65 9.19 1.84 -0.98
N TRP A 66 9.32 2.22 -2.26
CA TRP A 66 8.40 3.12 -2.94
C TRP A 66 6.99 2.52 -3.02
N ASP A 67 6.88 1.24 -3.37
CA ASP A 67 5.58 0.55 -3.42
C ASP A 67 4.89 0.53 -2.05
N VAL A 68 5.64 0.32 -0.95
CA VAL A 68 5.12 0.42 0.42
C VAL A 68 4.48 1.78 0.70
N LEU A 69 5.18 2.88 0.36
CA LEU A 69 4.67 4.25 0.52
C LEU A 69 3.39 4.46 -0.31
N PHE A 70 3.44 4.06 -1.58
CA PHE A 70 2.35 4.25 -2.53
C PHE A 70 1.09 3.49 -2.10
N ARG A 71 1.24 2.24 -1.65
CA ARG A 71 0.13 1.43 -1.14
C ARG A 71 -0.44 1.95 0.16
N ALA A 72 0.42 2.48 1.04
CA ALA A 72 -0.03 3.09 2.28
C ALA A 72 -0.98 4.27 2.02
N GLN A 73 -0.59 5.14 1.06
CA GLN A 73 -1.40 6.27 0.60
C GLN A 73 -2.70 5.82 -0.09
N GLN A 74 -2.61 4.90 -1.06
CA GLN A 74 -3.78 4.40 -1.79
C GLN A 74 -4.78 3.72 -0.86
N GLY A 75 -4.32 3.01 0.17
CA GLY A 75 -5.18 2.35 1.14
C GLY A 75 -6.21 3.28 1.77
N ILE A 76 -5.84 4.53 2.06
CA ILE A 76 -6.74 5.55 2.61
C ILE A 76 -7.59 6.17 1.49
N ALA A 77 -6.96 6.60 0.39
CA ALA A 77 -7.63 7.32 -0.67
C ALA A 77 -8.73 6.47 -1.36
N VAL A 78 -8.42 5.22 -1.69
CA VAL A 78 -9.37 4.31 -2.35
C VAL A 78 -10.53 3.96 -1.43
N SER A 79 -10.27 3.69 -0.14
CA SER A 79 -11.35 3.38 0.81
C SER A 79 -12.33 4.55 0.92
N PHE A 80 -11.84 5.79 0.91
CA PHE A 80 -12.67 6.98 0.89
C PHE A 80 -13.46 7.13 -0.43
N LEU A 81 -12.80 6.95 -1.58
CA LEU A 81 -13.45 6.99 -2.88
C LEU A 81 -14.54 5.93 -3.02
N GLU A 82 -14.34 4.73 -2.46
CA GLU A 82 -15.35 3.68 -2.45
C GLU A 82 -16.62 4.11 -1.71
N GLU A 83 -16.50 4.79 -0.56
CA GLU A 83 -17.67 5.32 0.17
C GLU A 83 -18.38 6.43 -0.61
N MET A 84 -17.61 7.24 -1.34
CA MET A 84 -18.14 8.31 -2.19
C MET A 84 -18.89 7.74 -3.39
N TRP A 85 -18.31 6.77 -4.10
CA TRP A 85 -18.94 6.07 -5.22
C TRP A 85 -20.17 5.28 -4.79
N ALA A 86 -20.15 4.68 -3.59
CA ALA A 86 -21.30 3.99 -3.01
C ALA A 86 -22.38 4.95 -2.49
N ARG A 87 -22.18 6.28 -2.57
CA ARG A 87 -23.05 7.32 -1.99
C ARG A 87 -23.37 7.07 -0.50
N ASN A 88 -22.49 6.36 0.19
CA ASN A 88 -22.71 5.90 1.56
C ASN A 88 -22.17 6.89 2.61
N LEU A 89 -21.48 7.95 2.18
CA LEU A 89 -21.02 9.05 3.03
C LEU A 89 -22.12 9.61 3.94
N MET A 90 -23.33 9.82 3.40
CA MET A 90 -24.45 10.36 4.17
C MET A 90 -24.87 9.44 5.32
N ASN A 91 -24.88 8.13 5.06
CA ASN A 91 -25.24 7.11 6.05
C ASN A 91 -24.12 6.94 7.10
N LEU A 92 -22.86 7.09 6.68
CA LEU A 92 -21.71 7.10 7.59
C LEU A 92 -21.82 8.27 8.58
N PHE A 93 -22.15 9.48 8.11
CA PHE A 93 -22.34 10.66 8.96
C PHE A 93 -23.63 10.65 9.79
N ALA A 94 -24.68 9.95 9.33
CA ALA A 94 -25.91 9.76 10.10
C ALA A 94 -25.77 8.70 11.21
N SER A 95 -24.83 7.77 11.07
CA SER A 95 -24.53 6.78 12.09
C SER A 95 -23.71 7.38 13.25
N PRO A 96 -23.70 6.79 14.45
CA PRO A 96 -22.90 7.27 15.58
C PRO A 96 -21.39 7.01 15.43
N LEU A 97 -20.90 6.78 14.20
CA LEU A 97 -19.49 6.58 13.88
C LEU A 97 -18.75 7.92 13.90
N THR A 98 -17.63 7.94 14.61
CA THR A 98 -16.74 9.11 14.61
C THR A 98 -15.77 9.06 13.43
N VAL A 99 -15.38 10.22 12.91
CA VAL A 99 -14.37 10.32 11.83
C VAL A 99 -13.06 9.62 12.23
N GLY A 100 -12.68 9.69 13.51
CA GLY A 100 -11.50 8.98 14.04
C GLY A 100 -11.63 7.45 14.01
N GLU A 101 -12.82 6.88 14.23
CA GLU A 101 -13.05 5.44 14.10
C GLU A 101 -12.97 4.98 12.63
N TYR A 102 -13.45 5.80 11.69
CA TYR A 102 -13.29 5.53 10.26
C TYR A 102 -11.82 5.60 9.82
N LEU A 103 -11.10 6.64 10.25
CA LEU A 103 -9.69 6.83 9.91
C LEU A 103 -8.82 5.68 10.47
N THR A 104 -9.06 5.27 11.71
CA THR A 104 -8.33 4.14 12.33
C THR A 104 -8.62 2.81 11.66
N ALA A 105 -9.87 2.57 11.20
CA ALA A 105 -10.20 1.39 10.42
C ALA A 105 -9.47 1.38 9.06
N THR A 106 -9.46 2.49 8.35
CA THR A 106 -8.79 2.59 7.04
C THR A 106 -7.26 2.50 7.16
N MET A 107 -6.66 3.12 8.19
CA MET A 107 -5.24 2.96 8.52
C MET A 107 -4.89 1.50 8.81
N THR A 108 -5.70 0.81 9.61
CA THR A 108 -5.48 -0.60 9.94
C THR A 108 -5.60 -1.50 8.69
N MET A 109 -6.58 -1.26 7.80
CA MET A 109 -6.66 -1.96 6.50
C MET A 109 -5.43 -1.67 5.63
N SER A 110 -4.93 -0.44 5.65
CA SER A 110 -3.73 -0.05 4.91
C SER A 110 -2.50 -0.85 5.38
N VAL A 111 -2.29 -1.00 6.70
CA VAL A 111 -1.22 -1.88 7.23
C VAL A 111 -1.37 -3.32 6.73
N LEU A 112 -2.58 -3.89 6.79
CA LEU A 112 -2.82 -5.26 6.34
C LEU A 112 -2.50 -5.45 4.85
N LYS A 113 -2.83 -4.46 4.01
CA LYS A 113 -2.49 -4.50 2.58
C LYS A 113 -0.99 -4.35 2.33
N VAL A 114 -0.37 -3.36 2.98
CA VAL A 114 1.07 -3.09 2.82
C VAL A 114 1.89 -4.29 3.27
N THR A 115 1.52 -4.95 4.36
CA THR A 115 2.19 -6.18 4.82
C THR A 115 1.97 -7.35 3.86
N ALA A 116 0.74 -7.56 3.38
CA ALA A 116 0.45 -8.61 2.40
C ALA A 116 1.23 -8.40 1.09
N VAL A 117 1.22 -7.19 0.53
CA VAL A 117 1.92 -6.92 -0.73
C VAL A 117 3.43 -6.84 -0.55
N GLY A 118 3.91 -6.20 0.52
CA GLY A 118 5.32 -6.11 0.82
C GLY A 118 5.96 -7.50 0.98
N SER A 119 5.28 -8.43 1.65
CA SER A 119 5.76 -9.81 1.76
C SER A 119 5.80 -10.54 0.41
N LEU A 120 4.82 -10.32 -0.47
CA LEU A 120 4.84 -10.86 -1.84
C LEU A 120 5.98 -10.27 -2.68
N MET A 121 6.22 -8.97 -2.59
CA MET A 121 7.33 -8.32 -3.29
C MET A 121 8.68 -8.83 -2.82
N MET A 122 8.86 -8.98 -1.50
CA MET A 122 10.08 -9.56 -0.94
C MET A 122 10.29 -10.99 -1.46
N LEU A 123 9.23 -11.80 -1.51
CA LEU A 123 9.30 -13.16 -2.06
C LEU A 123 9.68 -13.16 -3.54
N PHE A 124 9.08 -12.30 -4.37
CA PHE A 124 9.42 -12.20 -5.79
C PHE A 124 10.84 -11.67 -6.01
N ALA A 125 11.27 -10.68 -5.24
CA ALA A 125 12.64 -10.16 -5.32
C ALA A 125 13.68 -11.24 -4.98
N TRP A 126 13.39 -12.07 -3.98
CA TRP A 126 14.22 -13.22 -3.62
C TRP A 126 14.24 -14.27 -4.73
N VAL A 127 13.08 -14.68 -5.27
CA VAL A 127 12.98 -15.72 -6.30
C VAL A 127 13.61 -15.31 -7.64
N PHE A 128 13.34 -14.09 -8.12
CA PHE A 128 13.76 -13.67 -9.46
C PHE A 128 15.17 -13.06 -9.50
N TYR A 129 15.59 -12.40 -8.42
CA TYR A 129 16.83 -11.61 -8.41
C TYR A 129 17.81 -12.03 -7.31
N SER A 130 17.49 -13.07 -6.52
CA SER A 130 18.28 -13.49 -5.35
C SER A 130 18.58 -12.32 -4.39
N TYR A 131 17.64 -11.36 -4.31
CA TYR A 131 17.82 -10.15 -3.52
C TYR A 131 17.35 -10.37 -2.08
N ASP A 132 18.29 -10.34 -1.13
CA ASP A 132 18.00 -10.44 0.29
C ASP A 132 17.81 -9.07 0.94
N MET A 133 16.56 -8.62 0.98
CA MET A 133 16.19 -7.36 1.66
C MET A 133 16.43 -7.41 3.19
N PHE A 134 16.52 -8.62 3.76
CA PHE A 134 16.81 -8.85 5.17
C PHE A 134 18.25 -8.51 5.58
N HIS A 135 19.17 -8.30 4.63
CA HIS A 135 20.52 -7.81 4.94
C HIS A 135 20.52 -6.40 5.56
N MET A 136 19.49 -5.57 5.29
CA MET A 136 19.31 -4.28 5.99
C MET A 136 18.98 -4.44 7.48
N GLY A 137 18.60 -5.65 7.91
CA GLY A 137 18.38 -6.01 9.31
C GLY A 137 17.25 -5.23 9.97
N LEU A 138 17.41 -4.97 11.28
CA LEU A 138 16.38 -4.34 12.12
C LEU A 138 16.06 -2.89 11.72
N SER A 139 16.94 -2.23 10.96
CA SER A 139 16.77 -0.84 10.50
C SER A 139 15.62 -0.67 9.49
N LEU A 140 15.22 -1.76 8.83
CA LEU A 140 14.13 -1.76 7.86
C LEU A 140 12.77 -1.46 8.51
N LEU A 141 12.54 -1.94 9.74
CA LEU A 141 11.28 -1.74 10.47
C LEU A 141 10.95 -0.26 10.71
N PRO A 142 11.81 0.55 11.35
CA PRO A 142 11.51 1.96 11.57
C PRO A 142 11.40 2.74 10.25
N PHE A 143 12.11 2.31 9.20
CA PHE A 143 12.01 2.93 7.88
C PHE A 143 10.65 2.67 7.22
N ILE A 144 10.18 1.42 7.21
CA ILE A 144 8.84 1.05 6.72
C ILE A 144 7.76 1.80 7.52
N LEU A 145 7.89 1.88 8.85
CA LEU A 145 6.94 2.62 9.68
C LEU A 145 6.89 4.10 9.31
N ASN A 146 8.04 4.74 9.06
CA ASN A 146 8.11 6.13 8.61
C ASN A 146 7.39 6.31 7.26
N LEU A 147 7.64 5.42 6.30
CA LEU A 147 6.98 5.45 4.99
C LEU A 147 5.47 5.26 5.11
N VAL A 148 5.01 4.34 5.95
CA VAL A 148 3.57 4.10 6.17
C VAL A 148 2.91 5.34 6.77
N ILE A 149 3.53 5.96 7.78
CA ILE A 149 3.02 7.20 8.39
C ILE A 149 2.98 8.34 7.37
N SER A 150 4.05 8.50 6.58
CA SER A 150 4.11 9.51 5.52
C SER A 150 3.02 9.28 4.47
N GLY A 151 2.84 8.02 4.02
CA GLY A 151 1.79 7.62 3.10
C GLY A 151 0.40 7.91 3.65
N TRP A 152 0.17 7.71 4.95
CA TRP A 152 -1.09 8.08 5.58
C TRP A 152 -1.34 9.58 5.58
N ILE A 153 -0.33 10.39 5.90
CA ILE A 153 -0.43 11.85 5.86
C ILE A 153 -0.83 12.31 4.45
N ILE A 154 -0.14 11.81 3.43
CA ILE A 154 -0.43 12.13 2.02
C ILE A 154 -1.83 11.65 1.63
N GLY A 155 -2.22 10.45 2.05
CA GLY A 155 -3.53 9.88 1.76
C GLY A 155 -4.67 10.71 2.37
N VAL A 156 -4.55 11.06 3.66
CA VAL A 156 -5.53 11.92 4.35
C VAL A 156 -5.58 13.30 3.71
N LEU A 157 -4.42 13.90 3.41
CA LEU A 157 -4.35 15.20 2.73
C LEU A 157 -5.04 15.17 1.37
N THR A 158 -4.81 14.11 0.59
CA THR A 158 -5.44 13.91 -0.72
C THR A 158 -6.96 13.77 -0.57
N THR A 159 -7.45 12.93 0.35
CA THR A 159 -8.89 12.81 0.61
C THR A 159 -9.52 14.12 1.06
N SER A 160 -8.80 14.92 1.85
CA SER A 160 -9.27 16.23 2.32
C SER A 160 -9.39 17.23 1.18
N ILE A 161 -8.44 17.24 0.24
CA ILE A 161 -8.50 18.06 -0.98
C ILE A 161 -9.68 17.63 -1.85
N ILE A 162 -9.87 16.32 -2.04
CA ILE A 162 -11.00 15.77 -2.80
C ILE A 162 -12.33 16.21 -2.18
N MET A 163 -12.48 16.17 -0.85
CA MET A 163 -13.71 16.65 -0.19
C MET A 163 -13.93 18.15 -0.38
N ARG A 164 -12.86 18.95 -0.43
CA ARG A 164 -12.95 20.40 -0.55
C ARG A 164 -13.29 20.86 -1.97
N PHE A 165 -12.76 20.19 -2.99
CA PHE A 165 -12.85 20.62 -4.39
C PHE A 165 -13.62 19.65 -5.30
N GLY A 166 -13.95 18.46 -4.81
CA GLY A 166 -14.77 17.48 -5.50
C GLY A 166 -16.23 17.91 -5.44
N GLN A 167 -16.67 18.63 -6.47
CA GLN A 167 -18.08 18.81 -6.79
C GLN A 167 -18.69 17.49 -7.29
#